data_AF-A0A2H8TSS8-F1
#
_entry.id   AF-A0A2H8TSS8-F1
#
_cell.length_a   1.000
_cell.length_b   1.000
_cell.length_c   1.000
_cell.angle_alpha   90.00
_cell.angle_beta   90.00
_cell.angle_gamma   90.00
#
_symmetry.space_group_name_H-M   'P 1'
#
loop_
_entity.id
_entity.type
_entity.pdbx_description
1 polymer ?
#
loop_
_entity_poly.entity_id
_entity_poly.type
_entity_poly.pdbx_seq_one_letter_code
_entity_poly.pdbx_strand_id
1 'polypeptide(L)'
;MVPDYQLPVVVSSLYELNTFGCFSSIVSQMHLLWELVLTTEPIVVMASSPTYSSQVVQALVSLIVPLAYYGDYRPYFTIHDNEFKEYMSKTLNPPPIILGVTNPYFTKTLQHWPHIVRVTDTSKKDTINKSKLKKGSNLKILDAKPGVYTEYKPYLYKDKSIVKKTSQRNAKQASRRSAISSIKTTLFRTYSEFYDTT
;
A
#
# COMPACT_ATOMS: atom_id res chain seq x y z
N MET A 1 10.72 -48.14 -0.70
CA MET A 1 10.77 -46.82 -1.37
C MET A 1 9.47 -46.11 -1.00
N VAL A 2 9.55 -45.07 -0.17
CA VAL A 2 8.38 -44.28 0.26
C VAL A 2 8.13 -43.22 -0.82
N PRO A 3 6.89 -42.99 -1.29
CA PRO A 3 6.62 -42.00 -2.34
C PRO A 3 6.89 -40.60 -1.82
N ASP A 4 7.45 -39.74 -2.68
CA ASP A 4 7.65 -38.32 -2.41
C ASP A 4 6.34 -37.67 -1.93
N TYR A 5 6.38 -37.07 -0.74
CA TYR A 5 5.30 -36.22 -0.25
C TYR A 5 5.10 -35.09 -1.27
N GLN A 6 3.96 -35.10 -1.94
CA GLN A 6 3.56 -34.01 -2.83
C GLN A 6 3.57 -32.70 -2.04
N LEU A 7 4.43 -31.78 -2.46
CA LEU A 7 4.43 -30.41 -1.96
C LEU A 7 3.02 -29.83 -2.17
N PRO A 8 2.43 -29.14 -1.18
CA PRO A 8 1.08 -28.61 -1.30
C PRO A 8 0.96 -27.71 -2.53
N VAL A 9 0.04 -28.08 -3.43
CA VAL A 9 -0.32 -27.25 -4.58
C VAL A 9 -1.08 -26.04 -4.05
N VAL A 10 -0.42 -24.90 -4.02
CA VAL A 10 -1.05 -23.62 -3.66
C VAL A 10 -1.95 -23.21 -4.83
N VAL A 11 -3.24 -23.54 -4.75
CA VAL A 11 -4.23 -23.09 -5.71
C VAL A 11 -4.46 -21.60 -5.48
N SER A 12 -4.22 -20.79 -6.51
CA SER A 12 -4.47 -19.35 -6.43
C SER A 12 -5.96 -19.09 -6.47
N SER A 13 -6.51 -18.35 -5.51
CA SER A 13 -7.91 -17.92 -5.55
C SER A 13 -8.09 -16.90 -6.67
N LEU A 14 -9.22 -16.91 -7.38
CA LEU A 14 -9.57 -15.86 -8.36
C LEU A 14 -9.60 -14.46 -7.72
N TYR A 15 -9.80 -14.39 -6.40
CA TYR A 15 -9.80 -13.17 -5.61
C TYR A 15 -8.42 -12.85 -4.99
N GLU A 16 -7.36 -13.59 -5.35
CA GLU A 16 -6.04 -13.40 -4.78
C GLU A 16 -5.39 -12.11 -5.30
N LEU A 17 -5.28 -11.12 -4.41
CA LEU A 17 -4.66 -9.84 -4.71
C LEU A 17 -3.16 -10.00 -4.95
N ASN A 18 -2.62 -9.27 -5.93
CA ASN A 18 -1.18 -9.14 -6.13
C ASN A 18 -0.55 -8.21 -5.06
N THR A 19 -0.69 -8.59 -3.79
CA THR A 19 -0.18 -7.85 -2.62
C THR A 19 1.32 -7.60 -2.72
N PHE A 20 2.08 -8.58 -3.21
CA PHE A 20 3.52 -8.42 -3.40
C PHE A 20 3.85 -7.36 -4.45
N GLY A 21 3.19 -7.38 -5.61
CA GLY A 21 3.37 -6.35 -6.63
C GLY A 21 3.04 -4.95 -6.10
N CYS A 22 1.96 -4.84 -5.32
CA CYS A 22 1.51 -3.57 -4.72
C CYS A 22 2.51 -3.04 -3.67
N PHE A 23 3.01 -3.89 -2.80
CA PHE A 23 3.85 -3.47 -1.67
C PHE A 23 5.35 -3.54 -1.92
N SER A 24 5.80 -4.10 -3.06
CA SER A 24 7.22 -4.28 -3.39
C SER A 24 8.07 -3.00 -3.18
N SER A 25 7.53 -1.83 -3.53
CA SER A 25 8.23 -0.55 -3.43
C SER A 25 8.15 0.09 -2.04
N ILE A 26 7.25 -0.39 -1.18
CA ILE A 26 6.91 0.19 0.14
C ILE A 26 6.98 -0.84 1.28
N VAL A 27 7.57 -2.01 1.04
CA VAL A 27 7.66 -3.11 2.01
C VAL A 27 8.38 -2.72 3.30
N SER A 28 9.34 -1.80 3.22
CA SER A 28 10.08 -1.25 4.36
C SER A 28 9.21 -0.39 5.30
N GLN A 29 8.03 0.06 4.83
CA GLN A 29 7.03 0.80 5.59
C GLN A 29 5.81 -0.05 5.95
N MET A 30 5.86 -1.38 5.79
CA MET A 30 4.68 -2.24 5.99
C MET A 30 4.05 -2.13 7.38
N HIS A 31 4.86 -2.02 8.44
CA HIS A 31 4.36 -1.91 9.82
C HIS A 31 3.57 -0.61 10.01
N LEU A 32 4.12 0.50 9.50
CA LEU A 32 3.45 1.80 9.50
C LEU A 32 2.15 1.76 8.70
N LEU A 33 2.14 1.18 7.49
CA LEU A 33 0.92 1.07 6.69
C LEU A 33 -0.15 0.23 7.37
N TRP A 34 0.25 -0.86 8.03
CA TRP A 34 -0.67 -1.69 8.79
C TRP A 34 -1.29 -0.92 9.96
N GLU A 35 -0.51 -0.14 10.71
CA GLU A 35 -1.03 0.73 11.78
C GLU A 35 -2.03 1.74 11.23
N LEU A 36 -1.67 2.49 10.17
CA LEU A 36 -2.56 3.49 9.58
C LEU A 36 -3.89 2.89 9.10
N VAL A 37 -3.85 1.69 8.50
CA VAL A 37 -5.07 0.98 8.09
C VAL A 37 -5.87 0.52 9.30
N LEU A 38 -5.21 -0.01 10.33
CA LEU A 38 -5.88 -0.47 11.55
C LEU A 38 -6.59 0.68 12.28
N THR A 39 -5.97 1.85 12.34
CA THR A 39 -6.52 3.06 12.99
C THR A 39 -7.42 3.89 12.06
N THR A 40 -7.71 3.40 10.85
CA THR A 40 -8.57 4.08 9.86
C THR A 40 -8.11 5.49 9.50
N GLU A 41 -6.80 5.72 9.46
CA GLU A 41 -6.24 7.03 9.13
C GLU A 41 -6.53 7.42 7.66
N PRO A 42 -6.69 8.71 7.34
CA PRO A 42 -6.95 9.19 5.98
C PRO A 42 -5.75 8.97 5.05
N ILE A 43 -5.86 8.08 4.06
CA ILE A 43 -4.75 7.72 3.17
C ILE A 43 -5.08 8.04 1.72
N VAL A 44 -4.18 8.74 1.02
CA VAL A 44 -4.25 8.94 -0.43
C VAL A 44 -3.24 8.04 -1.13
N VAL A 45 -3.73 7.13 -1.98
CA VAL A 45 -2.90 6.28 -2.84
C VAL A 45 -2.77 6.91 -4.22
N MET A 46 -1.58 7.36 -4.57
CA MET A 46 -1.25 7.88 -5.91
C MET A 46 -0.58 6.78 -6.73
N ALA A 47 -1.27 6.29 -7.77
CA ALA A 47 -0.83 5.20 -8.62
C ALA A 47 -0.68 5.61 -10.08
N SER A 48 0.07 4.81 -10.86
CA SER A 48 0.28 5.07 -12.30
C SER A 48 -0.92 4.70 -13.20
N SER A 49 -1.89 3.93 -12.70
CA SER A 49 -3.09 3.55 -13.47
C SER A 49 -4.28 3.25 -12.54
N PRO A 50 -5.54 3.38 -13.02
CA PRO A 50 -6.73 3.15 -12.21
C PRO A 50 -6.82 1.72 -11.67
N THR A 51 -6.41 0.75 -12.50
CA THR A 51 -6.32 -0.65 -12.12
C THR A 51 -5.34 -0.86 -10.97
N TYR A 52 -4.15 -0.27 -11.07
CA TYR A 52 -3.12 -0.42 -10.03
C TYR A 52 -3.50 0.33 -8.74
N SER A 53 -4.11 1.51 -8.86
CA SER A 53 -4.73 2.23 -7.74
C SER A 53 -5.67 1.31 -6.97
N SER A 54 -6.63 0.70 -7.69
CA SER A 54 -7.65 -0.15 -7.10
C SER A 54 -7.04 -1.38 -6.41
N GLN A 55 -6.05 -2.00 -7.05
CA GLN A 55 -5.33 -3.14 -6.46
C GLN A 55 -4.59 -2.76 -5.17
N VAL A 56 -3.95 -1.60 -5.14
CA VAL A 56 -3.18 -1.15 -3.97
C VAL A 56 -4.10 -0.79 -2.82
N VAL A 57 -5.20 -0.06 -3.08
CA VAL A 57 -6.21 0.25 -2.05
C VAL A 57 -6.78 -1.06 -1.48
N GLN A 58 -7.16 -2.00 -2.33
CA GLN A 58 -7.67 -3.29 -1.88
C GLN A 58 -6.62 -4.10 -1.10
N ALA A 59 -5.35 -4.03 -1.52
CA ALA A 59 -4.25 -4.67 -0.82
C ALA A 59 -4.04 -4.06 0.58
N LEU A 60 -4.17 -2.73 0.74
CA LEU A 60 -4.10 -2.03 2.02
C LEU A 60 -5.21 -2.49 2.96
N VAL A 61 -6.47 -2.48 2.51
CA VAL A 61 -7.61 -3.00 3.29
C VAL A 61 -7.37 -4.45 3.72
N SER A 62 -6.78 -5.27 2.84
CA SER A 62 -6.46 -6.66 3.17
C SER A 62 -5.37 -6.84 4.22
N LEU A 63 -4.60 -5.80 4.57
CA LEU A 63 -3.47 -5.91 5.51
C LEU A 63 -3.92 -6.36 6.89
N ILE A 64 -5.12 -5.95 7.30
CA ILE A 64 -5.66 -6.23 8.62
C ILE A 64 -6.59 -7.46 8.65
N VAL A 65 -6.68 -8.25 7.57
CA VAL A 65 -7.40 -9.53 7.63
C VAL A 65 -6.70 -10.43 8.68
N PRO A 66 -7.44 -11.04 9.62
CA PRO A 66 -8.88 -11.35 9.60
C PRO A 66 -9.82 -10.28 10.17
N LEU A 67 -9.32 -9.15 10.68
CA LEU A 67 -10.19 -8.06 11.11
C LEU A 67 -10.94 -7.45 9.93
N ALA A 68 -12.20 -7.10 10.17
CA ALA A 68 -12.99 -6.33 9.23
C ALA A 68 -12.52 -4.87 9.22
N TYR A 69 -12.27 -4.33 8.04
CA TYR A 69 -11.99 -2.91 7.87
C TYR A 69 -13.31 -2.14 7.93
N TYR A 70 -13.43 -1.23 8.90
CA TYR A 70 -14.62 -0.41 9.14
C TYR A 70 -14.50 1.04 8.62
N GLY A 71 -13.34 1.41 8.06
CA GLY A 71 -13.18 2.70 7.38
C GLY A 71 -13.75 2.67 5.96
N ASP A 72 -13.98 3.85 5.41
CA ASP A 72 -14.37 3.96 4.00
C ASP A 72 -13.15 3.78 3.09
N TYR A 73 -13.39 3.29 1.87
CA TYR A 73 -12.36 3.26 0.85
C TYR A 73 -12.94 3.43 -0.56
N ARG A 74 -12.21 4.15 -1.41
CA ARG A 74 -12.50 4.32 -2.83
C ARG A 74 -11.31 3.77 -3.62
N PRO A 75 -11.42 2.55 -4.20
CA PRO A 75 -10.33 1.94 -4.96
C PRO A 75 -9.80 2.83 -6.11
N TYR A 76 -10.71 3.58 -6.73
CA TYR A 76 -10.39 4.62 -7.68
C TYR A 76 -11.38 5.77 -7.58
N PHE A 77 -10.86 6.98 -7.41
CA PHE A 77 -11.58 8.22 -7.21
C PHE A 77 -11.25 9.20 -8.32
N THR A 78 -12.27 9.91 -8.80
CA THR A 78 -12.21 10.78 -9.97
C THR A 78 -12.77 12.16 -9.67
N ILE A 79 -12.49 13.09 -10.57
CA ILE A 79 -13.05 14.46 -10.50
C ILE A 79 -14.56 14.51 -10.76
N HIS A 80 -15.13 13.41 -11.26
CA HIS A 80 -16.54 13.30 -11.62
C HIS A 80 -17.38 12.69 -10.49
N ASP A 81 -16.74 12.23 -9.42
CA ASP A 81 -17.44 11.69 -8.25
C ASP A 81 -18.15 12.83 -7.50
N ASN A 82 -19.35 12.56 -7.01
CA ASN A 82 -20.20 13.56 -6.35
C ASN A 82 -19.53 14.16 -5.10
N GLU A 83 -18.74 13.34 -4.41
CA GLU A 83 -18.03 13.69 -3.18
C GLU A 83 -16.71 14.44 -3.44
N PHE A 84 -16.37 14.71 -4.71
CA PHE A 84 -15.13 15.40 -5.09
C PHE A 84 -14.92 16.71 -4.34
N LYS A 85 -15.95 17.55 -4.23
CA LYS A 85 -15.83 18.84 -3.54
C LYS A 85 -15.57 18.68 -2.04
N GLU A 86 -16.14 17.64 -1.44
CA GLU A 86 -15.98 17.35 -0.01
C GLU A 86 -14.53 16.91 0.28
N TYR A 87 -14.03 15.92 -0.45
CA TYR A 87 -12.69 15.38 -0.21
C TYR A 87 -11.55 16.30 -0.66
N MET A 88 -11.80 17.20 -1.63
CA MET A 88 -10.80 18.18 -2.06
C MET A 88 -10.80 19.46 -1.21
N SER A 89 -11.78 19.64 -0.33
CA SER A 89 -11.82 20.80 0.56
C SER A 89 -10.65 20.76 1.54
N LYS A 90 -10.04 21.91 1.83
CA LYS A 90 -8.96 22.04 2.83
C LYS A 90 -9.53 22.04 4.24
N THR A 91 -10.36 21.07 4.57
CA THR A 91 -10.84 20.87 5.93
C THR A 91 -9.67 20.52 6.83
N LEU A 92 -9.74 20.94 8.10
CA LEU A 92 -8.66 20.69 9.07
C LEU A 92 -8.48 19.19 9.35
N ASN A 93 -9.57 18.41 9.19
CA ASN A 93 -9.61 16.98 9.43
C ASN A 93 -10.22 16.27 8.20
N PRO A 94 -9.41 15.61 7.34
CA PRO A 94 -9.95 14.77 6.29
C PRO A 94 -10.70 13.57 6.88
N PRO A 95 -11.75 13.06 6.20
CA PRO A 95 -12.49 11.90 6.69
C PRO A 95 -11.62 10.64 6.74
N PRO A 96 -11.94 9.65 7.60
CA PRO A 96 -11.20 8.39 7.72
C PRO A 96 -11.45 7.49 6.50
N ILE A 97 -10.80 7.82 5.37
CA ILE A 97 -10.99 7.17 4.08
C ILE A 97 -9.67 6.87 3.38
N ILE A 98 -9.61 5.73 2.69
CA ILE A 98 -8.53 5.41 1.75
C ILE A 98 -8.97 5.77 0.33
N LEU A 99 -8.32 6.76 -0.28
CA LEU A 99 -8.63 7.25 -1.64
C LEU A 99 -7.56 6.84 -2.64
N GLY A 100 -7.94 6.04 -3.63
CA GLY A 100 -7.09 5.70 -4.77
C GLY A 100 -7.22 6.71 -5.92
N VAL A 101 -6.12 7.29 -6.38
CA VAL A 101 -6.09 8.28 -7.46
C VAL A 101 -4.90 8.04 -8.41
N THR A 102 -4.97 8.60 -9.61
CA THR A 102 -3.89 8.51 -10.61
C THR A 102 -3.41 9.85 -11.14
N ASN A 103 -4.29 10.84 -11.19
CA ASN A 103 -4.06 12.09 -11.90
C ASN A 103 -3.13 13.03 -11.11
N PRO A 104 -2.08 13.61 -11.72
CA PRO A 104 -1.24 14.65 -11.11
C PRO A 104 -1.99 15.86 -10.55
N TYR A 105 -3.23 16.10 -10.99
CA TYR A 105 -4.14 17.06 -10.37
C TYR A 105 -4.29 16.80 -8.86
N PHE A 106 -4.58 15.55 -8.48
CA PHE A 106 -4.75 15.15 -7.08
C PHE A 106 -3.46 15.32 -6.27
N THR A 107 -2.30 15.21 -6.91
CA THR A 107 -1.02 15.47 -6.25
C THR A 107 -0.92 16.87 -5.65
N LYS A 108 -1.48 17.87 -6.32
CA LYS A 108 -1.49 19.25 -5.81
C LYS A 108 -2.63 19.46 -4.82
N THR A 109 -3.82 18.96 -5.15
CA THR A 109 -5.02 19.21 -4.35
C THR A 109 -4.96 18.50 -3.00
N LEU A 110 -4.48 17.26 -2.97
CA LEU A 110 -4.39 16.42 -1.78
C LEU A 110 -3.03 16.47 -1.08
N GLN A 111 -2.14 17.40 -1.43
CA GLN A 111 -0.81 17.48 -0.82
C GLN A 111 -0.82 17.74 0.69
N HIS A 112 -1.95 18.25 1.21
CA HIS A 112 -2.16 18.58 2.62
C HIS A 112 -2.67 17.38 3.44
N TRP A 113 -2.95 16.24 2.79
CA TRP A 113 -3.43 15.06 3.47
C TRP A 113 -2.31 14.41 4.32
N PRO A 114 -2.67 13.82 5.47
CA PRO A 114 -1.69 13.35 6.46
C PRO A 114 -0.84 12.17 5.98
N HIS A 115 -1.40 11.33 5.09
CA HIS A 115 -0.74 10.14 4.57
C HIS A 115 -0.89 10.04 3.06
N ILE A 116 0.24 10.09 2.35
CA ILE A 116 0.28 9.92 0.89
C ILE A 116 1.15 8.72 0.54
N VAL A 117 0.57 7.74 -0.15
CA VAL A 117 1.24 6.52 -0.59
C VAL A 117 1.42 6.58 -2.11
N ARG A 118 2.67 6.60 -2.57
CA ARG A 118 3.00 6.65 -4.00
C ARG A 118 3.53 5.33 -4.49
N VAL A 119 2.86 4.79 -5.50
CA VAL A 119 3.14 3.46 -6.03
C VAL A 119 3.20 3.51 -7.55
N THR A 120 4.16 2.79 -8.11
CA THR A 120 4.32 2.66 -9.56
C THR A 120 4.34 1.18 -9.92
N ASP A 121 3.51 0.79 -10.88
CA ASP A 121 3.49 -0.59 -11.37
C ASP A 121 4.81 -0.90 -12.08
N THR A 122 5.65 -1.73 -11.45
CA THR A 122 6.94 -2.15 -12.01
C THR A 122 6.85 -3.41 -12.87
N SER A 123 5.68 -4.05 -12.93
CA SER A 123 5.45 -5.25 -13.74
C SER A 123 5.29 -4.94 -15.24
N LYS A 124 4.89 -3.70 -15.57
CA LYS A 124 4.74 -3.20 -16.95
C LYS A 124 5.97 -2.43 -17.42
N LYS A 125 7.17 -2.96 -17.15
CA LYS A 125 8.44 -2.32 -17.52
C LYS A 125 8.90 -2.59 -18.96
N ASP A 126 7.97 -2.92 -19.85
CA ASP A 126 8.22 -2.89 -21.29
C ASP A 126 7.21 -1.95 -21.97
N THR A 127 7.78 -0.96 -22.65
CA THR A 127 7.12 -0.06 -23.61
C THR A 127 6.36 1.13 -22.99
N ILE A 128 7.08 2.24 -22.77
CA ILE A 128 6.83 3.57 -23.39
C ILE A 128 7.63 4.68 -22.65
N ASN A 129 8.69 5.11 -23.34
CA ASN A 129 9.24 6.47 -23.45
C ASN A 129 9.81 7.21 -22.22
N LYS A 130 11.15 7.37 -22.30
CA LYS A 130 11.87 8.57 -21.87
C LYS A 130 11.19 9.83 -22.43
N SER A 131 10.40 10.55 -21.63
CA SER A 131 10.08 11.95 -21.92
C SER A 131 10.86 12.85 -20.98
N LYS A 132 11.98 13.37 -21.48
CA LYS A 132 12.64 14.56 -20.94
C LYS A 132 11.64 15.72 -21.00
N LEU A 133 11.31 16.34 -19.86
CA LEU A 133 10.68 17.67 -19.83
C LEU A 133 11.25 18.53 -18.69
N LYS A 134 11.21 19.83 -18.94
CA LYS A 134 12.19 20.85 -18.54
C LYS A 134 11.93 21.46 -17.13
N LYS A 135 13.04 21.98 -16.61
CA LYS A 135 13.25 22.92 -15.49
C LYS A 135 12.10 23.93 -15.29
N GLY A 136 11.45 23.87 -14.12
CA GLY A 136 10.48 24.83 -13.61
C GLY A 136 10.39 24.73 -12.08
N SER A 137 10.48 25.85 -11.37
CA SER A 137 10.99 25.99 -10.00
C SER A 137 10.05 25.60 -8.84
N ASN A 138 9.12 24.65 -8.98
CA ASN A 138 8.27 24.19 -7.85
C ASN A 138 7.91 22.68 -7.91
N LEU A 139 8.89 21.84 -8.25
CA LEU A 139 8.75 20.41 -8.61
C LEU A 139 8.83 19.39 -7.46
N LYS A 140 8.99 19.79 -6.19
CA LYS A 140 9.45 18.85 -5.14
C LYS A 140 8.51 17.68 -4.82
N ILE A 141 7.23 17.78 -5.16
CA ILE A 141 6.24 16.72 -4.92
C ILE A 141 5.82 16.03 -6.22
N LEU A 142 5.90 16.63 -7.41
CA LEU A 142 5.49 15.93 -8.64
C LEU A 142 6.53 14.88 -9.11
N ASP A 143 7.80 15.08 -8.76
CA ASP A 143 8.91 14.16 -9.07
C ASP A 143 9.24 13.18 -7.92
N ALA A 144 8.37 13.11 -6.90
CA ALA A 144 8.65 12.31 -5.70
C ALA A 144 8.62 10.81 -6.02
N LYS A 145 9.71 10.13 -5.65
CA LYS A 145 9.93 8.68 -5.85
C LYS A 145 8.77 7.85 -5.25
N PRO A 146 8.52 6.63 -5.72
CA PRO A 146 7.61 5.71 -5.04
C PRO A 146 7.99 5.59 -3.55
N GLY A 147 6.99 5.66 -2.66
CA GLY A 147 7.21 5.73 -1.21
C GLY A 147 5.98 6.16 -0.41
N VAL A 148 6.08 6.02 0.91
CA VAL A 148 5.07 6.51 1.86
C VAL A 148 5.54 7.83 2.47
N TYR A 149 4.69 8.86 2.37
CA TYR A 149 4.93 10.21 2.85
C TYR A 149 3.96 10.49 4.00
N THR A 150 4.50 10.63 5.21
CA THR A 150 3.72 10.95 6.40
C THR A 150 4.65 11.47 7.50
N GLU A 151 4.09 12.28 8.41
CA GLU A 151 4.75 12.72 9.65
C GLU A 151 4.49 11.75 10.82
N TYR A 152 3.61 10.75 10.63
CA TYR A 152 3.25 9.78 11.65
C TYR A 152 4.43 8.90 12.06
N LYS A 153 4.58 8.73 13.37
CA LYS A 153 5.61 7.89 13.99
C LYS A 153 4.98 6.56 14.39
N PRO A 154 5.38 5.45 13.77
CA PRO A 154 4.80 4.14 14.08
C PRO A 154 5.17 3.70 15.50
N TYR A 155 4.24 3.03 16.16
CA TYR A 155 4.45 2.44 17.49
C TYR A 155 5.13 1.08 17.40
N LEU A 156 5.01 0.38 16.27
CA LEU A 156 5.63 -0.91 16.03
C LEU A 156 7.07 -0.76 15.52
N TYR A 157 7.99 -1.49 16.14
CA TYR A 157 9.36 -1.59 15.67
C TYR A 157 9.45 -2.39 14.37
N LYS A 158 10.27 -1.89 13.44
CA LYS A 158 10.52 -2.59 12.17
C LYS A 158 11.29 -3.89 12.41
N ASP A 159 10.70 -5.02 12.06
CA ASP A 159 11.44 -6.28 12.00
C ASP A 159 12.37 -6.30 10.77
N LYS A 160 13.68 -6.16 11.02
CA LYS A 160 14.73 -6.17 9.99
C LYS A 160 14.85 -7.53 9.29
N SER A 161 14.50 -8.62 9.96
CA SER A 161 14.57 -9.98 9.41
C SER A 161 13.50 -10.19 8.32
N ILE A 162 12.32 -9.62 8.56
CA ILE A 162 11.17 -9.64 7.66
C ILE A 162 11.43 -8.86 6.36
N VAL A 163 11.97 -7.63 6.49
CA VAL A 163 12.26 -6.77 5.33
C VAL A 163 13.32 -7.42 4.43
N LYS A 164 14.32 -8.07 5.03
CA LYS A 164 15.39 -8.78 4.32
C LYS A 164 14.88 -10.01 3.56
N LYS A 165 14.01 -10.82 4.18
CA LYS A 165 13.39 -11.99 3.52
C LYS A 165 12.54 -11.59 2.31
N THR A 166 11.84 -10.45 2.40
CA THR A 166 10.95 -9.99 1.32
C THR A 166 11.70 -9.31 0.18
N SER A 167 12.83 -8.66 0.48
CA SER A 167 13.68 -7.95 -0.50
C SER A 167 14.65 -8.86 -1.27
N GLN A 168 14.87 -10.11 -0.84
CA GLN A 168 15.77 -11.02 -1.54
C GLN A 168 15.23 -11.35 -2.95
N ARG A 169 16.02 -10.97 -3.96
CA ARG A 169 15.66 -11.04 -5.39
C ARG A 169 15.50 -12.47 -5.93
N ASN A 170 15.99 -13.49 -5.22
CA ASN A 170 16.08 -14.87 -5.70
C ASN A 170 14.97 -15.82 -5.19
N ALA A 171 14.02 -15.34 -4.38
CA ALA A 171 12.93 -16.17 -3.87
C ALA A 171 11.82 -16.34 -4.92
N LYS A 172 11.44 -17.59 -5.24
CA LYS A 172 10.29 -17.94 -6.09
C LYS A 172 9.03 -17.17 -5.64
N GLN A 173 8.15 -16.78 -6.57
CA GLN A 173 6.90 -16.00 -6.32
C GLN A 173 6.12 -16.51 -5.08
N ALA A 174 6.04 -17.83 -4.89
CA ALA A 174 5.38 -18.47 -3.73
C ALA A 174 6.05 -18.15 -2.38
N SER A 175 7.38 -18.08 -2.32
CA SER A 175 8.12 -17.73 -1.10
C SER A 175 7.92 -16.26 -0.69
N ARG A 176 7.70 -15.36 -1.67
CA ARG A 176 7.39 -13.95 -1.42
C ARG A 176 5.96 -13.72 -0.93
N ARG A 177 4.99 -14.51 -1.43
CA ARG A 177 3.61 -14.52 -0.91
C ARG A 177 3.57 -14.98 0.54
N SER A 178 4.30 -16.07 0.85
CA SER A 178 4.50 -16.54 2.22
C SER A 178 5.09 -15.45 3.10
N ALA A 179 6.08 -14.69 2.62
CA ALA A 179 6.66 -13.59 3.39
C ALA A 179 5.62 -12.53 3.80
N ILE A 180 4.81 -11.99 2.89
CA ILE A 180 3.78 -10.98 3.24
C ILE A 180 2.73 -11.56 4.18
N SER A 181 2.31 -12.81 3.97
CA SER A 181 1.39 -13.49 4.90
C SER A 181 2.00 -13.65 6.29
N SER A 182 3.29 -14.00 6.38
CA SER A 182 4.02 -14.06 7.64
C SER A 182 4.11 -12.68 8.29
N ILE A 183 4.31 -11.60 7.51
CA ILE A 183 4.31 -10.23 8.05
C ILE A 183 2.97 -9.91 8.70
N LYS A 184 1.85 -10.14 7.99
CA LYS A 184 0.51 -9.92 8.55
C LYS A 184 0.33 -10.69 9.86
N THR A 185 0.71 -11.96 9.87
CA THR A 185 0.59 -12.83 11.05
C THR A 185 1.45 -12.33 12.22
N THR A 186 2.69 -11.92 11.95
CA THR A 186 3.59 -11.36 12.97
C THR A 186 3.04 -10.05 13.52
N LEU A 187 2.57 -9.14 12.67
CA LEU A 187 1.97 -7.87 13.09
C LEU A 187 0.76 -8.09 14.01
N PHE A 188 -0.12 -9.02 13.65
CA PHE A 188 -1.24 -9.42 14.48
C PHE A 188 -0.81 -9.96 15.84
N ARG A 189 0.20 -10.84 15.86
CA ARG A 189 0.71 -11.43 17.08
C ARG A 189 1.33 -10.38 18.00
N THR A 190 2.18 -9.48 17.47
CA THR A 190 2.80 -8.41 18.25
C THR A 190 1.76 -7.46 18.85
N TYR A 191 0.68 -7.17 18.11
CA TYR A 191 -0.42 -6.36 18.64
C TYR A 191 -1.18 -7.06 19.77
N SER A 192 -1.48 -8.36 19.64
CA SER A 192 -2.11 -9.14 20.70
C SER A 192 -1.25 -9.19 21.96
N GLU A 193 0.05 -9.43 21.81
CA GLU A 193 1.00 -9.47 22.94
C GLU A 193 1.09 -8.11 23.66
N PHE A 194 0.96 -7.00 22.93
CA PHE A 194 0.92 -5.66 23.52
C PHE A 194 -0.34 -5.41 24.35
N TYR A 195 -1.51 -5.91 23.92
CA TYR A 195 -2.76 -5.79 24.66
C TYR A 195 -2.82 -6.68 25.91
N ASP A 196 -2.21 -7.88 25.86
CA ASP A 196 -2.18 -8.79 27.02
C ASP A 196 -1.24 -8.31 28.15
N THR A 197 -0.41 -7.30 27.91
CA THR A 197 0.57 -6.77 28.88
C THR A 197 0.17 -5.44 29.54
N THR A 198 -0.98 -4.87 29.19
CA THR A 198 -1.57 -3.65 29.78
C THR A 198 -2.89 -3.93 30.47
#